data_AF-A0A5S6PFM3-F1
#
_entry.id   AF-A0A5S6PFM3-F1
#
_cell.length_a   1.000
_cell.length_b   1.000
_cell.length_c   1.000
_cell.angle_alpha   90.00
_cell.angle_beta   90.00
_cell.angle_gamma   90.00
#
_symmetry.space_group_name_H-M   'P 1'
#
loop_
_entity.id
_entity.type
_entity.pdbx_description
1 polymer ?
#
loop_
_entity_poly.entity_id
_entity_poly.type
_entity_poly.pdbx_seq_one_letter_code
_entity_poly.pdbx_strand_id
1 'polypeptide(L)'
;MHHGNLIHPLVEEVLANALTMVNQSAADELNNENDTEERGSFNDLQQARCHWIQLDKLDLQLKVIQSTIAYVIENFESMRLLWSFGKNYEKEKLYNDQRFHDYCTCFQTALKMIMEFVDEPRDMCKLIRNIGARHFFYNVYEPHTEEMLKLLIR
;
A
#
# COMPACT_ATOMS: atom_id res chain seq x y z
N MET A 1 2.88 30.61 -7.74
CA MET A 1 3.34 30.25 -6.39
C MET A 1 3.69 28.77 -6.45
N HIS A 2 4.98 28.43 -6.32
CA HIS A 2 5.44 27.04 -6.39
C HIS A 2 5.00 26.30 -5.12
N HIS A 3 4.06 25.37 -5.24
CA HIS A 3 3.75 24.41 -4.18
C HIS A 3 4.79 23.30 -4.25
N GLY A 4 5.87 23.48 -3.48
CA GLY A 4 6.82 22.40 -3.21
C GLY A 4 6.10 21.30 -2.46
N ASN A 5 6.04 20.12 -3.07
CA ASN A 5 5.66 18.87 -2.42
C ASN A 5 6.63 18.63 -1.26
N LEU A 6 6.28 19.09 -0.06
CA LEU A 6 6.98 18.73 1.16
C LEU A 6 6.30 17.48 1.70
N ILE A 7 6.76 16.32 1.24
CA ILE A 7 6.51 15.06 1.94
C ILE A 7 7.09 15.25 3.35
N HIS A 8 6.33 14.85 4.37
CA HIS A 8 6.81 14.94 5.75
C HIS A 8 8.15 14.20 5.87
N PRO A 9 9.20 14.78 6.50
CA PRO A 9 10.54 14.16 6.54
C PRO A 9 10.54 12.72 7.06
N LEU A 10 9.69 12.41 8.05
CA LEU A 10 9.50 11.03 8.54
C LEU A 10 8.90 10.07 7.49
N VAL A 11 8.03 10.54 6.60
CA VAL A 11 7.43 9.71 5.55
C VAL A 11 8.45 9.46 4.44
N GLU A 12 9.21 10.49 4.06
CA GLU A 12 10.35 10.36 3.15
C GLU A 12 11.42 9.42 3.70
N GLU A 13 11.78 9.57 4.97
CA GLU A 13 12.77 8.73 5.64
C GLU A 13 12.28 7.29 5.80
N VAL A 14 11.03 7.06 6.19
CA VAL A 14 10.47 5.71 6.31
C VAL A 14 10.36 5.03 4.94
N LEU A 15 9.91 5.75 3.90
CA LEU A 15 9.85 5.21 2.53
C LEU A 15 11.26 4.94 1.98
N ALA A 16 12.20 5.88 2.13
CA ALA A 16 13.57 5.73 1.66
C ALA A 16 14.30 4.59 2.39
N ASN A 17 14.13 4.47 3.71
CA ASN A 17 14.72 3.40 4.50
C ASN A 17 14.09 2.05 4.15
N ALA A 18 12.76 1.98 4.00
CA ALA A 18 12.08 0.76 3.57
C ALA A 18 12.52 0.32 2.16
N LEU A 19 12.61 1.25 1.20
CA LEU A 19 13.11 0.98 -0.16
C LEU A 19 14.56 0.51 -0.14
N THR A 20 15.41 1.12 0.68
CA THR A 20 16.84 0.76 0.78
C THR A 20 17.02 -0.62 1.40
N MET A 21 16.27 -0.94 2.48
CA MET A 21 16.31 -2.25 3.14
C MET A 21 15.73 -3.35 2.24
N VAL A 22 14.66 -3.06 1.49
CA VAL A 22 14.08 -3.98 0.50
C VAL A 22 15.08 -4.27 -0.62
N ASN A 23 15.73 -3.24 -1.16
CA ASN A 23 16.72 -3.40 -2.23
C ASN A 23 17.98 -4.14 -1.76
N GLN A 24 18.45 -3.91 -0.53
CA GLN A 24 19.58 -4.63 0.05
C GLN A 24 19.23 -6.10 0.34
N SER A 25 18.07 -6.37 0.93
CA SER A 25 17.61 -7.74 1.17
C SER A 25 17.39 -8.52 -0.14
N ALA A 26 16.90 -7.85 -1.19
CA ALA A 26 16.80 -8.46 -2.52
C ALA A 26 18.19 -8.73 -3.13
N ALA A 27 19.15 -7.81 -2.99
CA ALA A 27 20.51 -8.01 -3.47
C ALA A 27 21.25 -9.15 -2.73
N ASP A 28 21.00 -9.32 -1.43
CA ASP A 28 21.61 -10.37 -0.62
C ASP A 28 21.00 -11.76 -0.91
N GLU A 29 19.70 -11.84 -1.21
CA GLU A 29 19.06 -13.08 -1.70
C GLU A 29 19.55 -13.44 -3.12
N LEU A 30 19.86 -12.45 -3.98
CA LEU A 30 20.40 -12.68 -5.33
C LEU A 30 21.85 -13.20 -5.35
N ASN A 31 22.64 -12.93 -4.30
CA ASN A 31 24.05 -13.33 -4.22
C ASN A 31 24.28 -14.74 -3.64
N ASN A 32 23.25 -15.38 -3.09
CA ASN A 32 23.38 -16.65 -2.38
C ASN A 32 22.94 -17.89 -3.17
N GLU A 33 22.47 -17.73 -4.41
CA GLU A 33 22.05 -18.84 -5.27
C GLU A 33 22.80 -18.77 -6.61
N ASN A 34 24.04 -19.27 -6.61
CA ASN A 34 24.67 -19.80 -7.81
C ASN A 34 24.03 -21.16 -8.12
N ASP A 35 22.83 -21.17 -8.69
CA ASP A 35 22.37 -22.32 -9.45
C ASP A 35 21.68 -21.84 -10.72
N THR A 36 22.18 -22.36 -11.84
CA THR A 36 21.87 -21.94 -13.20
C THR A 36 20.62 -22.68 -13.65
N GLU A 37 19.44 -22.24 -13.21
CA GLU A 37 18.17 -22.64 -13.80
C GLU A 37 17.47 -21.40 -14.36
N GLU A 38 16.84 -21.54 -15.54
CA GLU A 38 16.17 -20.47 -16.29
C GLU A 38 15.38 -19.55 -15.36
N ARG A 39 15.94 -18.38 -15.06
CA ARG A 39 15.28 -17.33 -14.31
C ARG A 39 14.20 -16.74 -15.21
N GLY A 40 13.06 -17.42 -15.29
CA GLY A 40 11.84 -16.83 -15.83
C GLY A 40 11.61 -15.52 -15.08
N SER A 41 11.69 -14.40 -15.79
CA SER A 41 11.42 -13.09 -15.20
C SER A 41 10.10 -13.17 -14.45
N PHE A 42 10.09 -12.84 -13.16
CA PHE A 42 8.84 -12.68 -12.43
C PHE A 42 7.96 -11.70 -13.19
N ASN A 43 6.66 -11.99 -13.27
CA ASN A 43 5.71 -10.97 -13.70
C ASN A 43 5.55 -9.92 -12.59
N ASP A 44 5.07 -8.72 -12.95
CA ASP A 44 4.95 -7.59 -12.02
C ASP A 44 4.19 -7.94 -10.74
N LEU A 45 3.19 -8.82 -10.83
CA LEU A 45 2.39 -9.27 -9.69
C LEU A 45 3.17 -10.19 -8.74
N GLN A 46 3.98 -11.10 -9.28
CA GLN A 46 4.87 -11.95 -8.48
C GLN A 46 5.95 -11.11 -7.80
N GLN A 47 6.50 -10.11 -8.49
CA GLN A 47 7.45 -9.17 -7.91
C GLN A 47 6.81 -8.34 -6.77
N ALA A 48 5.59 -7.82 -6.99
CA ALA A 48 4.84 -7.11 -5.95
C ALA A 48 4.58 -7.99 -4.71
N ARG A 49 4.27 -9.28 -4.91
CA ARG A 49 4.13 -10.24 -3.81
C ARG A 49 5.45 -10.45 -3.06
N CYS A 50 6.58 -10.58 -3.76
CA CYS A 50 7.89 -10.72 -3.11
C CYS A 50 8.22 -9.50 -2.23
N HIS A 51 8.03 -8.29 -2.74
CA HIS A 51 8.22 -7.07 -1.96
C HIS A 51 7.26 -6.99 -0.76
N TRP A 52 6.01 -7.41 -0.94
CA TRP A 52 5.04 -7.46 0.15
C TRP A 52 5.46 -8.42 1.27
N ILE A 53 6.00 -9.59 0.92
CA ILE A 53 6.54 -10.57 1.87
C ILE A 53 7.78 -10.00 2.60
N GLN A 54 8.65 -9.29 1.90
CA GLN A 54 9.81 -8.64 2.52
C GLN A 54 9.39 -7.60 3.58
N LEU A 55 8.36 -6.80 3.30
CA LEU A 55 7.81 -5.87 4.29
C LEU A 55 7.22 -6.59 5.52
N ASP A 56 6.67 -7.81 5.35
CA ASP A 56 6.17 -8.63 6.45
C ASP A 56 7.31 -9.08 7.37
N LYS A 57 8.39 -9.61 6.77
CA LYS A 57 9.60 -10.06 7.49
C LYS A 57 10.22 -8.95 8.34
N LEU A 58 10.06 -7.69 7.92
CA LEU A 58 10.59 -6.49 8.60
C LEU A 58 9.59 -5.82 9.55
N ASP A 59 8.37 -6.34 9.69
CA ASP A 59 7.28 -5.71 10.46
C ASP A 59 7.01 -4.25 10.03
N LEU A 60 7.00 -4.03 8.70
CA LEU A 60 6.84 -2.71 8.07
C LEU A 60 5.52 -2.55 7.30
N GLN A 61 4.80 -3.63 6.99
CA GLN A 61 3.56 -3.56 6.18
C GLN A 61 2.56 -2.54 6.72
N LEU A 62 2.21 -2.65 8.01
CA LEU A 62 1.22 -1.77 8.61
C LEU A 62 1.71 -0.32 8.68
N LYS A 63 3.01 -0.10 8.94
CA LYS A 63 3.61 1.25 8.99
C LYS A 63 3.60 1.93 7.63
N VAL A 64 3.91 1.19 6.56
CA VAL A 64 3.82 1.68 5.17
C VAL A 64 2.38 2.03 4.85
N ILE A 65 1.42 1.14 5.12
CA ILE A 65 -0.01 1.41 4.90
C ILE A 65 -0.46 2.66 5.65
N GLN A 66 -0.19 2.76 6.95
CA GLN A 66 -0.59 3.91 7.77
C GLN A 66 -0.01 5.21 7.22
N SER A 67 1.27 5.19 6.82
CA SER A 67 1.94 6.36 6.23
C SER A 67 1.31 6.76 4.90
N THR A 68 1.02 5.80 4.02
CA THR A 68 0.33 6.05 2.74
C THR A 68 -1.06 6.61 2.94
N ILE A 69 -1.88 6.02 3.81
CA ILE A 69 -3.25 6.51 4.05
C ILE A 69 -3.23 7.87 4.75
N ALA A 70 -2.32 8.11 5.69
CA ALA A 70 -2.15 9.43 6.31
C ALA A 70 -1.79 10.50 5.27
N TYR A 71 -0.89 10.18 4.32
CA TYR A 71 -0.56 11.06 3.21
C TYR A 71 -1.78 11.37 2.33
N VAL A 72 -2.60 10.36 2.03
CA VAL A 72 -3.85 10.53 1.25
C VAL A 72 -4.80 11.47 1.99
N ILE A 73 -5.01 11.25 3.29
CA ILE A 73 -5.86 12.10 4.12
C ILE A 73 -5.35 13.55 4.11
N GLU A 74 -4.05 13.75 4.32
CA GLU A 74 -3.47 15.09 4.42
C GLU A 74 -3.57 15.88 3.11
N ASN A 75 -3.37 15.22 1.96
CA ASN A 75 -3.18 15.91 0.69
C ASN A 75 -4.40 15.87 -0.25
N PHE A 76 -5.35 14.96 -0.04
CA PHE A 76 -6.48 14.76 -0.97
C PHE A 76 -7.81 14.88 -0.22
N GLU A 77 -8.36 16.10 -0.17
CA GLU A 77 -9.61 16.39 0.53
C GLU A 77 -10.79 15.54 0.02
N SER A 78 -10.92 15.36 -1.29
CA SER A 78 -11.99 14.55 -1.89
C SER A 78 -11.98 13.11 -1.37
N MET A 79 -10.79 12.52 -1.21
CA MET A 79 -10.63 11.18 -0.66
C MET A 79 -10.83 11.15 0.85
N ARG A 80 -10.26 12.12 1.56
CA ARG A 80 -10.36 12.27 3.02
C ARG A 80 -11.82 12.20 3.49
N LEU A 81 -12.73 12.86 2.78
CA LEU A 81 -14.15 12.92 3.15
C LEU A 81 -14.89 11.58 3.05
N LEU A 82 -14.32 10.58 2.38
CA LEU A 82 -14.87 9.21 2.29
C LEU A 82 -14.79 8.49 3.64
N TRP A 83 -13.80 8.81 4.48
CA TRP A 83 -13.59 8.14 5.76
C TRP A 83 -14.15 8.95 6.93
N SER A 84 -14.80 8.27 7.89
CA SER A 84 -15.32 8.92 9.09
C SER A 84 -14.23 9.58 9.94
N PHE A 85 -13.02 9.01 9.98
CA PHE A 85 -11.85 9.60 10.65
C PHE A 85 -11.23 10.75 9.84
N GLY A 86 -11.55 10.87 8.55
CA GLY A 86 -11.07 11.95 7.70
C GLY A 86 -11.93 13.22 7.73
N LYS A 87 -13.24 13.11 7.99
CA LYS A 87 -14.19 14.26 7.96
C LYS A 87 -13.84 15.41 8.90
N ASN A 88 -13.25 15.12 10.05
CA ASN A 88 -12.76 16.11 11.03
C ASN A 88 -11.26 15.92 11.26
N TYR A 89 -10.50 15.79 10.17
CA TYR A 89 -9.08 15.50 10.25
C TYR A 89 -8.32 16.57 11.03
N GLU A 90 -7.62 16.10 12.07
CA GLU A 90 -6.62 16.83 12.83
C GLU A 90 -5.34 15.99 12.80
N LYS A 91 -4.25 16.55 12.28
CA LYS A 91 -3.00 15.82 12.00
C LYS A 91 -2.46 15.13 13.24
N GLU A 92 -2.52 15.82 14.38
CA GLU A 92 -1.99 15.38 15.66
C GLU A 92 -2.82 14.24 16.29
N LYS A 93 -4.07 14.05 15.83
CA LYS A 93 -5.00 13.06 16.37
C LYS A 93 -5.13 11.81 15.51
N LEU A 94 -4.73 11.85 14.24
CA LEU A 94 -4.97 10.75 13.30
C LEU A 94 -4.39 9.42 13.78
N TYR A 95 -3.13 9.42 14.22
CA TYR A 95 -2.44 8.23 14.73
C TYR A 95 -2.93 7.76 16.10
N ASN A 96 -3.88 8.46 16.71
CA ASN A 96 -4.56 8.02 17.94
C ASN A 96 -6.04 7.66 17.67
N ASP A 97 -6.52 7.77 16.43
CA ASP A 97 -7.90 7.42 16.06
C ASP A 97 -8.04 5.92 15.82
N GLN A 98 -8.80 5.23 16.67
CA GLN A 98 -9.03 3.79 16.55
C GLN A 98 -9.59 3.39 15.18
N ARG A 99 -10.44 4.21 14.57
CA ARG A 99 -11.06 3.90 13.28
C ARG A 99 -10.04 3.95 12.14
N PHE A 100 -9.02 4.81 12.27
CA PHE A 100 -7.90 4.85 11.33
C PHE A 100 -7.05 3.57 11.44
N HIS A 101 -6.74 3.12 12.66
CA HIS A 101 -6.03 1.86 12.87
C HIS A 101 -6.82 0.67 12.33
N ASP A 102 -8.11 0.56 12.68
CA ASP A 102 -8.99 -0.51 12.21
C ASP A 102 -9.02 -0.55 10.68
N TYR A 103 -9.17 0.61 10.03
CA TYR A 103 -9.13 0.70 8.57
C TYR A 103 -7.80 0.22 7.99
N CYS A 104 -6.65 0.65 8.54
CA CYS A 104 -5.34 0.23 8.06
C CYS A 104 -5.12 -1.28 8.22
N THR A 105 -5.56 -1.87 9.33
CA THR A 105 -5.50 -3.33 9.55
C THR A 105 -6.42 -4.09 8.60
N CYS A 106 -7.63 -3.60 8.35
CA CYS A 106 -8.51 -4.15 7.31
C CYS A 106 -7.88 -4.06 5.92
N PHE A 107 -7.22 -2.95 5.61
CA PHE A 107 -6.52 -2.75 4.34
C PHE A 107 -5.35 -3.72 4.16
N GLN A 108 -4.54 -3.92 5.22
CA GLN A 108 -3.46 -4.91 5.23
C GLN A 108 -3.99 -6.32 4.97
N THR A 109 -5.11 -6.68 5.62
CA THR A 109 -5.76 -7.98 5.43
C THR A 109 -6.22 -8.16 3.98
N ALA A 110 -6.80 -7.13 3.38
CA ALA A 110 -7.22 -7.16 1.98
C ALA A 110 -6.03 -7.33 1.02
N LEU A 111 -4.91 -6.63 1.25
CA LEU A 111 -3.69 -6.82 0.47
C LEU A 111 -3.14 -8.25 0.59
N LYS A 112 -3.13 -8.81 1.81
CA LYS A 112 -2.73 -10.20 2.03
C LYS A 112 -3.59 -11.18 1.21
N MET A 113 -4.91 -11.02 1.23
CA MET A 113 -5.82 -11.83 0.43
C MET A 113 -5.53 -11.69 -1.09
N ILE A 114 -5.27 -10.47 -1.57
CA ILE A 114 -4.89 -10.25 -2.98
C ILE A 114 -3.60 -11.01 -3.31
N MET A 115 -2.59 -10.96 -2.45
CA MET A 115 -1.33 -11.68 -2.67
C MET A 115 -1.49 -13.21 -2.61
N GLU A 116 -2.44 -13.72 -1.82
CA GLU A 116 -2.76 -15.16 -1.76
C GLU A 116 -3.44 -15.66 -3.04
N PHE A 117 -4.32 -14.88 -3.67
CA PHE A 117 -5.03 -15.26 -4.89
C PHE A 117 -4.33 -14.83 -6.19
N VAL A 118 -3.12 -14.28 -6.12
CA VAL A 118 -2.43 -13.68 -7.28
C VAL A 118 -2.20 -14.65 -8.43
N ASP A 119 -1.95 -15.92 -8.11
CA ASP A 119 -1.74 -17.00 -9.09
C ASP A 119 -3.05 -17.72 -9.46
N GLU A 120 -4.21 -17.28 -8.93
CA GLU A 120 -5.53 -17.89 -9.10
C GLU A 120 -6.54 -16.91 -9.75
N PRO A 121 -6.52 -16.74 -11.09
CA PRO A 121 -7.26 -15.68 -11.78
C PRO A 121 -8.77 -15.66 -11.52
N ARG A 122 -9.38 -16.85 -11.36
CA ARG A 122 -10.82 -16.96 -11.10
C ARG A 122 -11.20 -16.45 -9.72
N ASP A 123 -10.40 -16.77 -8.71
CA ASP A 123 -10.67 -16.35 -7.33
C ASP A 123 -10.26 -14.90 -7.10
N MET A 124 -9.18 -14.45 -7.74
CA MET A 124 -8.85 -13.03 -7.84
C MET A 124 -10.00 -12.21 -8.45
N CYS A 125 -10.60 -12.67 -9.54
CA CYS A 125 -11.73 -11.97 -10.16
C CYS A 125 -12.93 -11.86 -9.21
N LYS A 126 -13.27 -12.92 -8.46
CA LYS A 126 -14.33 -12.88 -7.45
C LYS A 126 -14.00 -11.90 -6.32
N LEU A 127 -12.74 -11.91 -5.85
CA LEU A 127 -12.28 -11.01 -4.80
C LEU A 127 -12.39 -9.54 -5.24
N ILE A 128 -11.84 -9.19 -6.40
CA ILE A 128 -11.88 -7.82 -6.93
C ILE A 128 -13.32 -7.34 -7.12
N ARG A 129 -14.22 -8.19 -7.63
CA ARG A 129 -15.65 -7.86 -7.77
C ARG A 129 -16.30 -7.56 -6.42
N ASN A 130 -16.01 -8.36 -5.40
CA ASN A 130 -16.53 -8.13 -4.05
C ASN A 130 -15.97 -6.84 -3.42
N ILE A 131 -14.68 -6.56 -3.61
CA ILE A 131 -14.04 -5.32 -3.16
C ILE A 131 -14.70 -4.12 -3.85
N GLY A 132 -14.82 -4.15 -5.18
CA GLY A 132 -15.43 -3.08 -5.97
C GLY A 132 -16.88 -2.80 -5.57
N ALA A 133 -17.69 -3.85 -5.41
CA ALA A 133 -19.09 -3.71 -4.98
C ALA A 133 -19.21 -3.04 -3.60
N ARG A 134 -18.34 -3.39 -2.64
CA ARG A 134 -18.33 -2.75 -1.32
C ARG A 134 -17.93 -1.28 -1.40
N HIS A 135 -16.91 -0.95 -2.21
CA HIS A 135 -16.43 0.43 -2.38
C HIS A 135 -17.47 1.33 -3.07
N PHE A 136 -18.27 0.78 -3.98
CA PHE A 136 -19.40 1.48 -4.59
C PHE A 136 -20.43 1.96 -3.54
N PHE A 137 -20.76 1.14 -2.53
CA PHE A 137 -21.67 1.55 -1.44
C PHE A 137 -21.14 2.70 -0.58
N TYR A 138 -19.83 2.93 -0.59
CA TYR A 138 -19.19 4.05 0.11
C TYR A 138 -18.96 5.27 -0.79
N ASN A 139 -19.60 5.34 -1.97
CA ASN A 139 -19.42 6.40 -2.96
C ASN A 139 -17.97 6.55 -3.43
N VAL A 140 -17.22 5.45 -3.48
CA VAL A 140 -15.91 5.40 -4.15
C VAL A 140 -16.14 5.06 -5.62
N TYR A 141 -15.51 5.81 -6.51
CA TYR A 141 -15.64 5.68 -7.97
C TYR A 141 -14.29 6.00 -8.63
N GLU A 142 -14.20 5.78 -9.94
CA GLU A 142 -12.97 5.74 -10.74
C GLU A 142 -11.91 6.83 -10.42
N PRO A 143 -12.23 8.14 -10.29
CA PRO A 143 -11.27 9.18 -9.95
C PRO A 143 -10.57 8.96 -8.60
N HIS A 144 -11.27 8.40 -7.61
CA HIS A 144 -10.67 8.08 -6.32
C HIS A 144 -9.64 6.94 -6.45
N THR A 145 -9.94 5.93 -7.26
CA THR A 145 -9.01 4.82 -7.51
C THR A 145 -7.83 5.25 -8.38
N GLU A 146 -8.02 6.17 -9.33
CA GLU A 146 -6.95 6.72 -10.14
C GLU A 146 -5.95 7.55 -9.31
N GLU A 147 -6.44 8.38 -8.38
CA GLU A 147 -5.55 9.12 -7.47
C GLU A 147 -4.74 8.19 -6.57
N MET A 148 -5.35 7.13 -6.03
CA MET A 148 -4.62 6.10 -5.28
C MET A 148 -3.57 5.38 -6.14
N LEU A 149 -3.90 5.07 -7.39
CA LEU A 149 -2.98 4.41 -8.31
C LEU A 149 -1.72 5.26 -8.56
N LYS A 150 -1.89 6.56 -8.78
CA LYS A 150 -0.77 7.51 -8.98
C LYS A 150 0.18 7.60 -7.78
N LEU A 151 -0.29 7.27 -6.58
CA LEU A 151 0.50 7.26 -5.35
C LEU A 151 1.27 5.96 -5.15
N LEU A 152 0.73 4.85 -5.64
CA LEU A 152 1.30 3.52 -5.43
C LEU A 152 2.35 3.11 -6.48
N ILE A 153 2.36 3.76 -7.65
CA ILE A 153 3.29 3.46 -8.77
C ILE A 153 4.30 4.61 -8.97
N ARG A 154 4.90 5.11 -7.90
CA ARG A 154 5.99 6.10 -7.99
C ARG A 154 7.35 5.47 -7.82
#